data_AF-A0A329M6J3-F1
#
_entry.id   AF-A0A329M6J3-F1
#
_cell.length_a   1.000
_cell.length_b   1.000
_cell.length_c   1.000
_cell.angle_alpha   90.00
_cell.angle_beta   90.00
_cell.angle_gamma   90.00
#
_symmetry.space_group_name_H-M   'P 1'
#
loop_
_entity.id
_entity.type
_entity.pdbx_description
1 polymer ?
#
loop_
_entity_poly.entity_id
_entity_poly.type
_entity_poly.pdbx_seq_one_letter_code
_entity_poly.pdbx_strand_id
1 'polypeptide(L)' 'MAKSFELDELWLNRIKDNLNGLAYGIVQIVVHDGQIVQIERTERQRFDAEAGRVQSKSAPPDSSNRRPKQ' A
#
# COMPACT_ATOMS: atom_id res chain seq x y z
N MET A 1 5.63 31.37 27.36
CA MET A 1 6.79 30.50 27.60
C MET A 1 6.49 29.18 26.93
N ALA A 2 7.28 28.75 25.95
CA ALA A 2 7.03 27.49 25.26
C ALA A 2 7.29 26.35 26.25
N LYS A 3 6.25 25.54 26.53
CA LYS A 3 6.37 24.34 27.35
C LYS A 3 7.35 23.40 26.65
N SER A 4 8.34 22.89 27.38
CA SER A 4 9.27 21.89 26.87
C SER A 4 8.48 20.67 26.40
N PHE A 5 8.64 20.32 25.12
CA PHE A 5 8.04 19.14 24.52
C PHE A 5 8.82 17.92 25.02
N GLU A 6 8.23 17.13 25.91
CA GLU A 6 8.82 15.89 26.39
C GLU A 6 8.29 14.71 25.57
N LEU A 7 9.18 14.10 24.79
CA LEU A 7 8.95 12.81 24.15
C LEU A 7 9.22 11.72 25.19
N ASP A 8 8.16 11.26 25.84
CA ASP A 8 8.23 10.12 26.75
C ASP A 8 8.42 8.79 25.99
N GLU A 9 8.76 7.74 26.73
CA GLU A 9 8.92 6.39 26.16
C GLU A 9 7.63 5.87 25.52
N LEU A 10 6.47 6.30 26.03
CA LEU A 10 5.16 5.92 25.51
C LEU A 10 4.99 6.41 24.07
N TRP A 11 5.27 7.68 23.80
CA TRP A 11 5.19 8.27 22.47
C TRP A 11 6.23 7.70 21.52
N LEU A 12 7.45 7.47 22.01
CA LEU A 12 8.48 6.78 21.24
C LEU A 12 8.03 5.39 20.78
N ASN A 13 7.40 4.61 21.66
CA ASN A 13 6.88 3.29 21.30
C ASN A 13 5.71 3.40 20.32
N ARG A 14 4.77 4.33 20.53
CA ARG A 14 3.65 4.56 19.59
C ARG A 14 4.13 4.97 18.20
N ILE A 15 5.14 5.82 18.10
CA ILE A 15 5.72 6.24 16.82
C ILE A 15 6.40 5.04 16.14
N LYS A 16 7.18 4.25 16.89
CA LYS A 16 7.78 3.01 16.38
C LYS A 16 6.73 2.05 15.82
N ASP A 17 5.62 1.84 16.53
CA ASP A 17 4.54 0.97 16.08
C ASP A 17 3.89 1.48 14.79
N ASN A 18 3.71 2.79 14.65
CA ASN A 18 3.16 3.39 13.44
C ASN A 18 4.10 3.28 12.23
N LEU A 19 5.42 3.40 12.46
CA LEU A 19 6.44 3.21 11.44
C LEU A 19 6.64 1.74 11.08
N ASN A 20 6.33 0.81 11.99
CA ASN A 20 6.55 -0.60 11.76
C ASN A 20 5.65 -1.12 10.63
N GLY A 21 6.26 -1.83 9.67
CA GLY A 21 5.57 -2.31 8.47
C GLY A 21 5.14 -1.23 7.49
N LEU A 22 5.62 0.02 7.60
CA LEU A 22 5.40 1.05 6.59
C LEU A 22 6.40 0.87 5.46
N ALA A 23 5.95 0.34 4.31
CA ALA A 23 6.85 0.11 3.17
C ALA A 23 7.04 1.37 2.32
N TYR A 24 5.93 2.02 1.96
CA TYR A 24 5.94 3.24 1.15
C TYR A 24 4.85 4.19 1.64
N GLY A 25 5.21 5.11 2.52
CA GLY A 25 4.25 6.05 3.09
C GLY A 25 4.89 7.10 3.97
N ILE A 26 4.04 7.78 4.73
CA ILE A 26 4.40 8.85 5.65
C ILE A 26 3.71 8.64 6.99
N VAL A 27 4.41 9.05 8.06
CA VAL A 27 3.80 9.24 9.39
C VAL A 27 3.86 10.73 9.71
N GLN A 28 2.72 11.35 9.91
CA GLN A 28 2.58 12.75 10.25
C GLN A 28 2.19 12.89 11.72
N ILE A 29 2.96 13.65 12.47
CA ILE A 29 2.74 13.90 13.91
C ILE A 29 2.35 15.37 14.07
N VAL A 30 1.22 15.63 14.71
CA VAL A 30 0.74 16.99 15.00
C VAL A 30 0.93 17.28 16.48
N VAL A 31 1.60 18.39 16.77
CA VAL A 31 1.90 18.84 18.14
C VAL A 31 1.26 20.20 18.36
N HIS A 32 0.46 20.32 19.42
CA HIS A 32 -0.06 21.59 19.93
C HIS A 32 0.40 21.78 21.37
N ASP A 33 0.86 22.98 21.71
CA ASP A 33 1.27 23.36 23.07
C ASP A 33 2.26 22.39 23.75
N GLY A 34 3.14 21.79 22.96
CA GLY A 34 4.12 20.80 23.45
C GLY A 34 3.49 19.45 23.81
N GLN A 35 2.36 19.10 23.21
CA GLN A 35 1.72 17.79 23.35
C GLN A 35 1.37 17.22 21.97
N ILE A 36 1.68 15.95 21.75
CA ILE A 36 1.22 15.24 20.55
C ILE A 36 -0.29 15.08 20.65
N VAL A 37 -1.00 15.66 19.70
CA VAL A 37 -2.48 15.57 19.63
C VAL A 37 -2.94 14.56 18.60
N GLN A 38 -2.12 14.27 17.58
CA GLN A 38 -2.48 13.40 16.48
C GLN A 38 -1.23 12.73 15.89
N ILE A 39 -1.40 11.47 15.51
CA ILE A 39 -0.47 10.71 14.68
C ILE A 39 -1.29 10.12 13.54
N GLU A 40 -0.91 10.43 12.31
CA GLU A 40 -1.54 9.92 11.10
C GLU A 40 -0.52 9.09 10.32
N ARG A 41 -0.93 7.88 9.90
CA ARG A 41 -0.15 7.02 9.02
C ARG A 41 -0.85 6.95 7.67
N THR A 42 -0.12 7.31 6.61
CA THR A 42 -0.61 7.21 5.23
C THR A 42 0.31 6.30 4.45
N GLU A 43 -0.22 5.22 3.89
CA GLU A 43 0.53 4.28 3.06
C GLU A 43 0.03 4.30 1.62
N ARG A 44 0.95 4.25 0.66
CA ARG A 44 0.62 4.27 -0.76
C ARG A 44 1.15 3.01 -1.43
N GLN A 45 0.24 2.10 -1.71
CA GLN A 45 0.52 0.92 -2.50
C GLN A 45 0.34 1.22 -3.98
N ARG A 46 1.37 0.93 -4.79
CA ARG A 46 1.23 0.89 -6.25
C ARG A 46 0.80 -0.51 -6.63
N PHE A 47 -0.39 -0.61 -7.21
CA PHE A 47 -0.81 -1.83 -7.90
C PHE A 47 -0.35 -1.68 -9.35
N ASP A 48 0.79 -2.27 -9.70
CA ASP A 48 1.21 -2.34 -11.09
C ASP A 48 0.20 -3.19 -11.85
N ALA A 49 -0.48 -2.60 -12.83
CA ALA A 49 -1.56 -3.23 -13.59
C ALA A 49 -1.09 -4.36 -14.55
N GLU A 50 0.17 -4.79 -14.47
CA GLU A 50 0.78 -5.71 -15.46
C GLU A 50 0.90 -7.16 -14.99
N ALA A 51 0.38 -7.52 -13.81
CA ALA A 51 0.22 -8.92 -13.40
C ALA A 51 -0.99 -9.63 -14.05
N GLY A 52 -1.67 -8.98 -15.00
CA GLY A 52 -2.87 -9.50 -15.67
C GLY A 52 -2.66 -10.11 -17.05
N ARG A 53 -1.45 -10.14 -17.61
CA ARG A 53 -1.18 -10.92 -18.84
C ARG A 53 -0.76 -12.33 -18.47
N VAL A 54 -1.72 -13.10 -17.96
CA VAL A 54 -1.66 -14.55 -18.11
C VAL A 54 -1.64 -14.81 -19.61
N GLN A 55 -0.47 -15.22 -20.10
CA GLN A 55 -0.24 -15.67 -21.45
C GLN A 55 -1.18 -16.84 -21.75
N SER A 56 -2.35 -16.59 -22.32
CA SER A 56 -3.07 -17.61 -23.09
C SER A 56 -2.35 -17.79 -24.43
N LYS A 57 -1.18 -18.44 -24.37
CA LYS A 57 -0.52 -18.94 -25.57
C LYS A 57 -1.35 -20.08 -26.15
N SER A 58 -1.76 -19.86 -27.39
CA SER A 58 -1.91 -20.81 -28.50
C SER A 58 -3.02 -21.87 -28.48
N ALA A 59 -4.05 -21.61 -29.30
CA ALA A 59 -4.44 -22.55 -30.35
C ALA A 59 -4.99 -21.77 -31.57
N PRO A 60 -4.33 -21.77 -32.74
CA PRO A 60 -4.93 -21.31 -33.98
C PRO A 60 -5.95 -22.33 -34.52
N PRO A 61 -6.79 -21.92 -35.49
CA PRO A 61 -8.08 -22.53 -35.78
C PRO A 61 -7.93 -23.68 -36.77
N ASP A 62 -8.49 -24.86 -36.47
CA ASP A 62 -8.71 -25.86 -37.51
C ASP A 62 -10.09 -25.70 -38.13
N SER A 63 -10.12 -24.89 -39.19
CA SER A 63 -11.24 -24.78 -40.11
C SER A 63 -11.21 -25.94 -41.11
N SER A 64 -11.79 -27.08 -40.77
CA SER A 64 -12.20 -28.05 -41.80
C SER A 64 -13.52 -28.71 -41.46
N ASN A 65 -14.56 -27.88 -41.46
CA ASN A 65 -15.90 -28.31 -41.82
C ASN A 65 -15.91 -28.75 -43.29
N ARG A 66 -15.86 -30.06 -43.57
CA ARG A 66 -16.45 -30.66 -44.78
C ARG A 66 -17.05 -32.04 -44.47
N ARG A 67 -18.30 -32.03 -44.01
CA ARG A 67 -19.24 -33.13 -44.27
C ARG A 67 -19.67 -33.02 -45.73
N PRO A 68 -19.63 -34.09 -46.55
CA PRO A 68 -20.66 -34.31 -47.54
C PRO A 68 -21.79 -35.11 -46.87
N LYS A 69 -23.02 -34.66 -47.12
CA LYS A 69 -24.26 -35.38 -46.83
C LYS A 69 -24.57 -36.32 -48.00
N GLN A 70 -25.15 -37.48 -47.66
CA GLN A 70 -25.95 -38.40 -48.49
C GLN A 70 -25.24 -39.15 -49.62
#